data_AF-A0A7V1FAF6-F1
#
_entry.id   AF-A0A7V1FAF6-F1
#
_cell.length_a   1.000
_cell.length_b   1.000
_cell.length_c   1.000
_cell.angle_alpha   90.00
_cell.angle_beta   90.00
_cell.angle_gamma   90.00
#
_symmetry.space_group_name_H-M   'P 1'
#
loop_
_entity.id
_entity.type
_entity.pdbx_description
1 polymer ?
#
loop_
_entity_poly.entity_id
_entity_poly.type
_entity_poly.pdbx_seq_one_letter_code
_entity_poly.pdbx_strand_id
1 'polypeptide(L)'
;MKCPKCGTLNDENAKFCVGCGSSLRPAGANNKVVYCTKCGQENSDTSFYCSKCGSKLPHSDKSSAPIKKSKQPYSKKQRVGNKKQQKSKSYRNLIFLVVAAAFTVFIVVRFTSKSNQSVNSNRPVNLNMPLNPNPIESKSNDPVMEQKVSQVTSSFFCSCGGCKEVPLETCTCQTAAAERKFIRSALGKGQTVNQVILAVNTTYGNMRPKKE
;
A
#
# COMPACT_ATOMS: atom_id res chain seq x y z
N MET A 1 -4.21 -17.11 -13.52
CA MET A 1 -5.68 -16.87 -13.55
C MET A 1 -6.05 -15.41 -13.32
N LYS A 2 -7.15 -14.92 -13.90
CA LYS A 2 -7.64 -13.55 -13.65
C LYS A 2 -8.44 -13.50 -12.34
N CYS A 3 -8.18 -12.52 -11.48
CA CYS A 3 -8.93 -12.35 -10.25
C CYS A 3 -10.39 -11.97 -10.56
N PRO A 4 -11.39 -12.73 -10.05
CA PRO A 4 -12.78 -12.41 -10.30
C PRO A 4 -13.26 -11.14 -9.59
N LYS A 5 -12.56 -10.70 -8.52
CA LYS A 5 -12.94 -9.49 -7.77
C LYS A 5 -12.38 -8.19 -8.35
N CYS A 6 -11.13 -8.19 -8.81
CA CYS A 6 -10.44 -6.95 -9.22
C CYS A 6 -9.83 -7.00 -10.63
N GLY A 7 -9.95 -8.14 -11.33
CA GLY A 7 -9.46 -8.30 -12.69
C GLY A 7 -7.94 -8.41 -12.82
N THR A 8 -7.17 -8.31 -11.73
CA THR A 8 -5.71 -8.48 -11.76
C THR A 8 -5.34 -9.87 -12.26
N LEU A 9 -4.36 -9.95 -13.18
CA LEU A 9 -3.81 -11.22 -13.63
C LEU A 9 -2.87 -11.77 -12.55
N ASN A 10 -3.08 -13.02 -12.16
CA ASN A 10 -2.31 -13.71 -11.13
C ASN A 10 -1.70 -15.00 -11.69
N ASP A 11 -0.68 -15.51 -11.00
CA ASP A 11 -0.17 -16.86 -11.21
C ASP A 11 -1.31 -17.90 -11.10
N GLU A 12 -1.22 -19.01 -11.83
CA GLU A 12 -2.25 -20.06 -11.80
C GLU A 12 -2.30 -20.80 -10.46
N ASN A 13 -1.21 -20.81 -9.71
CA ASN A 13 -1.12 -21.43 -8.38
C ASN A 13 -1.24 -20.41 -7.23
N ALA A 14 -1.50 -19.14 -7.52
CA ALA A 14 -1.67 -18.11 -6.50
C ALA A 14 -2.90 -18.40 -5.64
N LYS A 15 -2.71 -18.52 -4.31
CA LYS A 15 -3.83 -18.71 -3.35
C LYS A 15 -4.61 -17.42 -3.06
N PHE A 16 -3.98 -16.27 -3.31
CA PHE A 16 -4.52 -14.94 -3.06
C PHE A 16 -4.12 -14.00 -4.20
N CYS A 17 -4.97 -13.02 -4.48
CA CYS A 17 -4.74 -12.04 -5.53
C CYS A 17 -3.65 -11.05 -5.10
N VAL A 18 -2.64 -10.88 -5.95
CA VAL A 18 -1.56 -9.90 -5.73
C VAL A 18 -2.04 -8.45 -5.81
N GLY A 19 -3.18 -8.20 -6.46
CA GLY A 19 -3.74 -6.86 -6.63
C GLY A 19 -4.67 -6.41 -5.50
N CYS A 20 -5.47 -7.33 -4.93
CA CYS A 20 -6.49 -6.96 -3.94
C CYS A 20 -6.55 -7.89 -2.72
N GLY A 21 -5.64 -8.87 -2.61
CA GLY A 21 -5.57 -9.80 -1.48
C GLY A 21 -6.70 -10.84 -1.42
N SER A 22 -7.67 -10.81 -2.34
CA SER A 22 -8.79 -11.76 -2.31
C SER A 22 -8.31 -13.18 -2.60
N SER A 23 -8.84 -14.17 -1.88
CA SER A 23 -8.50 -15.57 -2.14
C SER A 23 -8.89 -15.97 -3.56
N LEU A 24 -7.95 -16.61 -4.24
CA LEU A 24 -8.09 -17.20 -5.56
C LEU A 24 -8.15 -18.72 -5.38
N ARG A 25 -9.24 -19.22 -4.78
CA ARG A 25 -9.45 -20.67 -4.70
C ARG A 25 -9.80 -21.22 -6.08
N PRO A 26 -9.37 -22.44 -6.42
CA PRO A 26 -9.72 -23.08 -7.69
C PRO A 26 -11.24 -23.17 -7.84
N ALA A 27 -11.71 -22.86 -9.04
CA ALA A 27 -13.12 -22.92 -9.42
C ALA A 27 -13.64 -24.36 -9.25
N GLY A 28 -14.40 -24.60 -8.19
CA GLY A 28 -14.90 -25.93 -7.81
C GLY A 28 -15.04 -26.16 -6.31
N ALA A 29 -14.43 -25.31 -5.48
CA ALA A 29 -14.74 -25.30 -4.04
C ALA A 29 -16.02 -24.47 -3.81
N ASN A 30 -17.13 -25.15 -3.60
CA ASN A 30 -18.41 -24.55 -3.21
C ASN A 30 -18.18 -23.54 -2.09
N ASN A 31 -18.49 -22.26 -2.33
CA ASN A 31 -18.51 -21.22 -1.29
C ASN A 31 -19.63 -21.58 -0.31
N LYS A 32 -19.32 -22.42 0.68
CA LYS A 32 -20.19 -22.59 1.82
C LYS A 32 -20.11 -21.30 2.63
N VAL A 33 -21.28 -20.77 2.90
CA VAL A 33 -21.49 -19.50 3.57
C VAL A 33 -22.09 -19.80 4.94
N VAL A 34 -21.64 -19.09 5.97
CA VAL A 34 -22.21 -19.14 7.32
C VAL A 34 -22.74 -17.76 7.71
N TYR A 35 -23.99 -17.72 8.15
CA TYR A 35 -24.60 -16.49 8.63
C TYR A 35 -24.35 -16.32 10.12
N CYS A 36 -23.99 -15.11 10.53
CA CYS A 36 -23.78 -14.77 11.92
C CYS A 36 -25.12 -14.81 12.67
N THR A 37 -25.22 -15.64 13.70
CA THR A 37 -26.44 -15.78 14.51
C THR A 37 -26.74 -14.55 15.38
N LYS A 38 -25.78 -13.62 15.53
CA LYS A 38 -25.95 -12.38 16.31
C LYS A 38 -26.35 -11.17 15.47
N CYS A 39 -25.85 -11.05 14.24
CA CYS A 39 -26.07 -9.84 13.43
C CYS A 39 -26.50 -10.12 11.98
N GLY A 40 -26.68 -11.40 11.61
CA GLY A 40 -27.10 -11.80 10.27
C GLY A 40 -26.04 -11.66 9.18
N GLN A 41 -24.84 -11.17 9.49
CA GLN A 41 -23.78 -10.98 8.49
C GLN A 41 -23.41 -12.30 7.81
N GLU A 42 -23.31 -12.24 6.50
CA GLU A 42 -22.77 -13.32 5.68
C GLU A 42 -21.24 -13.43 5.86
N ASN A 43 -20.75 -14.64 6.17
CA ASN A 43 -19.33 -14.91 6.36
C ASN A 43 -18.91 -16.20 5.63
N SER A 44 -17.61 -16.33 5.33
CA SER A 44 -17.01 -17.57 4.83
C SER A 44 -17.16 -18.69 5.87
N ASP A 45 -17.44 -19.92 5.43
CA ASP A 45 -17.45 -21.11 6.30
C ASP A 45 -16.11 -21.43 6.97
N THR A 46 -15.03 -20.79 6.52
CA THR A 46 -13.70 -20.86 7.15
C THR A 46 -13.47 -19.78 8.22
N SER A 47 -14.37 -18.82 8.39
CA SER A 47 -14.18 -17.70 9.33
C SER A 47 -14.59 -18.06 10.75
N PHE A 48 -13.67 -17.99 11.72
CA PHE A 48 -13.94 -18.26 13.14
C PHE A 48 -14.80 -17.20 13.85
N TYR A 49 -14.75 -15.97 13.36
CA TYR A 49 -15.43 -14.82 13.96
C TYR A 49 -16.15 -14.02 12.87
N CYS A 50 -17.28 -13.41 13.25
CA CYS A 50 -18.07 -12.57 12.37
C CYS A 50 -17.28 -11.30 12.01
N SER A 51 -17.13 -11.03 10.72
CA SER A 51 -16.47 -9.83 10.19
C SER A 51 -17.14 -8.51 10.60
N LYS A 52 -18.47 -8.52 10.82
CA LYS A 52 -19.23 -7.32 11.23
C LYS A 52 -19.25 -7.05 12.72
N CYS A 53 -19.57 -8.05 13.56
CA CYS A 53 -19.78 -7.84 15.00
C CYS A 53 -18.82 -8.63 15.91
N GLY A 54 -17.84 -9.34 15.35
CA GLY A 54 -16.82 -10.07 16.10
C GLY A 54 -17.27 -11.34 16.82
N SER A 55 -18.57 -11.68 16.82
CA SER A 55 -19.07 -12.88 17.51
C SER A 55 -18.55 -14.15 16.86
N LYS A 56 -18.27 -15.18 17.68
CA LYS A 56 -17.84 -16.50 17.20
C LYS A 56 -18.89 -17.12 16.28
N LEU A 57 -18.45 -17.66 15.15
CA LEU A 57 -19.32 -18.31 14.18
C LEU A 57 -19.44 -19.82 14.48
N PRO A 58 -20.58 -20.46 14.16
CA PRO A 58 -20.76 -21.89 14.34
C PRO A 58 -20.00 -22.66 13.27
N HIS A 59 -18.82 -23.17 13.61
CA HIS A 59 -18.07 -24.09 12.75
C HIS A 59 -18.52 -25.52 13.00
N SER A 60 -19.00 -26.19 11.95
CA SER A 60 -19.17 -27.63 11.96
C SER A 60 -17.82 -28.28 11.67
N ASP A 61 -17.13 -28.70 12.72
CA ASP A 61 -15.88 -29.44 12.66
C ASP A 61 -16.08 -30.79 11.93
N LYS A 62 -16.03 -30.76 10.59
CA LYS A 62 -15.85 -31.94 9.74
C LYS A 62 -14.72 -31.70 8.75
N SER A 63 -13.55 -31.29 9.24
CA SER A 63 -12.26 -31.57 8.62
C SER A 63 -11.13 -31.06 9.51
N SER A 64 -10.83 -31.78 10.59
CA SER A 64 -9.55 -31.66 11.28
C SER A 64 -8.99 -33.04 11.59
N ALA A 65 -8.28 -33.61 10.62
CA ALA A 65 -7.21 -34.53 10.98
C ALA A 65 -6.14 -33.70 11.75
N PRO A 66 -5.63 -34.16 12.91
CA PRO A 66 -4.81 -33.32 13.77
C PRO A 66 -3.42 -33.14 13.16
N ILE A 67 -3.09 -31.93 12.72
CA ILE A 67 -1.69 -31.56 12.44
C ILE A 67 -0.99 -31.42 13.78
N LYS A 68 -0.34 -32.50 14.22
CA LYS A 68 0.61 -32.50 15.33
C LYS A 68 1.68 -31.44 15.03
N LYS A 69 1.84 -30.50 15.98
CA LYS A 69 2.98 -29.58 16.03
C LYS A 69 4.27 -30.40 16.20
N SER A 70 4.94 -30.76 15.11
CA SER A 70 6.31 -31.27 15.18
C SER A 70 7.26 -30.08 15.15
N LYS A 71 7.82 -29.73 16.31
CA LYS A 71 9.06 -28.96 16.38
C LYS A 71 10.15 -29.82 15.74
N GLN A 72 10.67 -29.43 14.57
CA GLN A 72 11.90 -30.00 14.04
C GLN A 72 13.03 -28.97 14.15
N PRO A 73 14.21 -29.35 14.68
CA PRO A 73 15.37 -28.48 14.71
C PRO A 73 15.96 -28.37 13.31
N TYR A 74 16.19 -27.14 12.87
CA TYR A 74 16.86 -26.81 11.62
C TYR A 74 18.33 -27.26 11.69
N SER A 75 18.62 -28.41 11.06
CA SER A 75 19.97 -28.93 10.88
C SER A 75 20.62 -28.34 9.63
N LYS A 76 21.83 -27.81 9.81
CA LYS A 76 22.77 -27.37 8.76
C LYS A 76 22.91 -28.45 7.69
N LYS A 77 22.52 -28.15 6.45
CA LYS A 77 22.93 -28.96 5.29
C LYS A 77 24.12 -28.30 4.61
N GLN A 78 25.30 -28.89 4.84
CA GLN A 78 26.53 -28.61 4.13
C GLN A 78 26.35 -28.89 2.63
N ARG A 79 26.69 -27.92 1.78
CA ARG A 79 26.83 -28.13 0.33
C ARG A 79 28.25 -28.60 0.04
N VAL A 80 28.37 -29.88 -0.30
CA VAL A 80 29.57 -30.47 -0.91
C VAL A 80 29.73 -29.85 -2.29
N GLY A 81 30.95 -29.37 -2.57
CA GLY A 81 31.29 -28.67 -3.80
C GLY A 81 31.50 -29.58 -4.99
N ASN A 82 31.51 -28.97 -6.17
CA ASN A 82 32.22 -29.51 -7.32
C ASN A 82 33.18 -28.44 -7.86
N LYS A 83 34.46 -28.82 -7.96
CA LYS A 83 35.58 -28.01 -8.46
C LYS A 83 35.57 -28.03 -9.99
N LYS A 84 35.94 -26.92 -10.64
CA LYS A 84 37.19 -26.78 -11.43
C LYS A 84 37.27 -25.45 -12.20
N GLN A 85 38.52 -25.07 -12.49
CA GLN A 85 39.02 -24.00 -13.39
C GLN A 85 38.99 -22.58 -12.78
N GLN A 86 40.03 -22.10 -12.06
CA GLN A 86 41.44 -21.88 -12.40
C GLN A 86 41.64 -20.76 -13.46
N LYS A 87 42.40 -19.71 -13.07
CA LYS A 87 42.57 -18.36 -13.67
C LYS A 87 41.40 -17.40 -13.37
N SER A 88 41.54 -16.25 -12.70
CA SER A 88 42.68 -15.35 -12.46
C SER A 88 42.38 -14.53 -11.19
N LYS A 89 43.28 -14.54 -10.20
CA LYS A 89 43.11 -13.74 -8.96
C LYS A 89 43.39 -12.24 -9.17
N SER A 90 44.00 -11.86 -10.30
CA SER A 90 44.44 -10.48 -10.57
C SER A 90 43.31 -9.56 -11.08
N TYR A 91 42.41 -10.04 -11.94
CA TYR A 91 41.33 -9.20 -12.49
C TYR A 91 40.14 -8.99 -11.54
N ARG A 92 39.92 -9.88 -10.56
CA ARG A 92 38.86 -9.68 -9.55
C ARG A 92 39.10 -8.41 -8.75
N ASN A 93 40.33 -8.18 -8.29
CA ASN A 93 40.67 -6.98 -7.52
C ASN A 93 40.58 -5.73 -8.41
N LEU A 94 40.97 -5.82 -9.69
CA LEU A 94 40.82 -4.73 -10.65
C LEU A 94 39.34 -4.41 -10.94
N ILE A 95 38.49 -5.42 -11.12
CA ILE A 95 37.04 -5.25 -11.31
C ILE A 95 36.42 -4.62 -10.05
N PHE A 96 36.77 -5.09 -8.85
CA PHE A 96 36.26 -4.49 -7.62
C PHE A 96 36.67 -3.01 -7.49
N LEU A 97 37.89 -2.63 -7.88
CA LEU A 97 38.32 -1.23 -7.86
C LEU A 97 37.60 -0.37 -8.90
N VAL A 98 37.40 -0.88 -10.13
CA VAL A 98 36.68 -0.15 -11.18
C VAL A 98 35.20 0.00 -10.84
N VAL A 99 34.56 -1.06 -10.31
CA VAL A 99 33.16 -1.01 -9.87
C VAL A 99 33.00 -0.11 -8.66
N ALA A 100 33.91 -0.14 -7.68
CA ALA A 100 33.90 0.76 -6.55
C ALA A 100 34.08 2.22 -7.00
N ALA A 101 35.01 2.51 -7.91
CA ALA A 101 35.20 3.84 -8.48
C ALA A 101 33.98 4.33 -9.28
N ALA A 102 33.36 3.46 -10.07
CA ALA A 102 32.13 3.79 -10.79
C ALA A 102 30.96 4.05 -9.82
N PHE A 103 30.87 3.28 -8.73
CA PHE A 103 29.84 3.46 -7.71
C PHE A 103 30.07 4.72 -6.87
N THR A 104 31.32 5.05 -6.52
CA THR A 104 31.65 6.30 -5.84
C THR A 104 31.38 7.51 -6.73
N VAL A 105 31.72 7.45 -8.03
CA VAL A 105 31.37 8.49 -9.01
C VAL A 105 29.85 8.60 -9.15
N PHE A 106 29.12 7.50 -9.22
CA PHE A 106 27.65 7.52 -9.29
C PHE A 106 27.02 8.13 -8.04
N ILE A 107 27.52 7.78 -6.85
CA ILE A 107 27.08 8.39 -5.58
C ILE A 107 27.37 9.88 -5.59
N VAL A 108 28.59 10.29 -5.95
CA VAL A 108 28.98 11.71 -6.01
C VAL A 108 28.10 12.46 -7.00
N VAL A 109 27.88 11.94 -8.22
CA VAL A 109 26.97 12.56 -9.21
C VAL A 109 25.54 12.66 -8.69
N ARG A 110 25.03 11.63 -8.01
CA ARG A 110 23.68 11.66 -7.43
C ARG A 110 23.59 12.59 -6.22
N PHE A 111 24.67 12.78 -5.47
CA PHE A 111 24.73 13.63 -4.30
C PHE A 111 24.93 15.11 -4.68
N THR A 112 25.82 15.41 -5.62
CA THR A 112 26.02 16.76 -6.17
C THR A 112 24.81 17.21 -7.00
N SER A 113 24.11 16.29 -7.66
CA SER A 113 22.85 16.61 -8.36
C SER A 113 21.65 16.83 -7.41
N LYS A 114 21.80 16.63 -6.09
CA LYS A 114 20.71 16.80 -5.12
C LYS A 114 20.81 18.00 -4.19
N SER A 115 21.77 18.90 -4.37
CA SER A 115 21.85 20.15 -3.61
C SER A 115 21.57 21.36 -4.49
N ASN A 116 20.31 21.57 -4.86
CA ASN A 116 19.79 22.89 -5.24
C ASN A 116 18.26 22.92 -5.16
N GLN A 117 17.73 22.76 -3.94
CA GLN A 117 16.44 23.36 -3.59
C GLN A 117 16.70 24.42 -2.54
N SER A 118 17.00 25.63 -3.00
CA SER A 118 16.75 26.83 -2.23
C SER A 118 15.24 26.98 -2.10
N VAL A 119 14.68 26.54 -0.97
CA VAL A 119 13.34 26.96 -0.58
C VAL A 119 13.44 28.42 -0.17
N ASN A 120 13.16 29.33 -1.10
CA ASN A 120 13.02 30.75 -0.81
C ASN A 120 11.76 30.95 0.04
N SER A 121 11.94 30.99 1.36
CA SER A 121 10.86 31.18 2.33
C SER A 121 10.77 32.65 2.73
N ASN A 122 10.61 33.55 1.76
CA ASN A 122 10.19 34.93 2.01
C ASN A 122 8.78 35.13 1.46
N ARG A 123 7.78 34.69 2.24
CA ARG A 123 6.40 35.16 2.07
C ARG A 123 6.03 35.99 3.29
N PRO A 124 5.71 37.29 3.14
CA PRO A 124 5.26 38.10 4.27
C PRO A 124 3.92 37.56 4.76
N VAL A 125 3.86 37.19 6.04
CA VAL A 125 2.62 36.79 6.70
C VAL A 125 1.84 38.07 7.00
N ASN A 126 0.66 38.22 6.39
CA ASN A 126 -0.24 39.33 6.67
C ASN A 126 -1.00 39.03 7.96
N LEU A 127 -0.74 39.79 9.03
CA LEU A 127 -1.32 39.57 10.38
C LEU A 127 -2.80 39.99 10.50
N ASN A 128 -3.44 40.48 9.44
CA ASN A 128 -4.79 41.06 9.52
C ASN A 128 -5.91 40.13 9.01
N MET A 129 -5.67 38.81 8.96
CA MET A 129 -6.68 37.85 8.52
C MET A 129 -7.42 37.26 9.73
N PRO A 130 -8.77 37.26 9.74
CA PRO A 130 -9.53 36.59 10.81
C PRO A 130 -9.06 35.14 10.91
N LEU A 131 -8.86 34.67 12.14
CA LEU A 131 -8.52 33.28 12.46
C LEU A 131 -9.55 32.35 11.82
N ASN A 132 -9.28 31.91 10.60
CA ASN A 132 -9.98 30.79 10.01
C ASN A 132 -9.46 29.55 10.76
N PRO A 133 -10.30 28.83 11.52
CA PRO A 133 -9.86 27.63 12.23
C PRO A 133 -9.46 26.50 11.28
N ASN A 134 -9.71 26.65 9.97
CA ASN A 134 -9.26 25.71 8.96
C ASN A 134 -7.79 25.95 8.61
N PRO A 135 -6.94 24.90 8.62
CA PRO A 135 -5.53 25.02 8.26
C PRO A 135 -5.38 25.66 6.88
N ILE A 136 -4.55 26.71 6.78
CA ILE A 136 -4.14 27.28 5.50
C ILE A 136 -3.42 26.17 4.73
N GLU A 137 -4.10 25.62 3.73
CA GLU A 137 -3.60 24.48 2.99
C GLU A 137 -2.61 24.93 1.91
N SER A 138 -1.34 24.57 2.10
CA SER A 138 -0.29 24.77 1.10
C SER A 138 -0.48 23.78 -0.06
N LYS A 139 -1.05 24.27 -1.16
CA LYS A 139 -1.06 23.58 -2.45
C LYS A 139 0.30 23.72 -3.14
N SER A 140 0.60 22.82 -4.08
CA SER A 140 1.75 22.97 -4.97
C SER A 140 1.47 24.00 -6.06
N ASN A 141 2.54 24.61 -6.55
CA ASN A 141 2.49 25.50 -7.71
C ASN A 141 2.47 24.73 -9.05
N ASP A 142 2.67 23.41 -9.05
CA ASP A 142 2.60 22.55 -10.24
C ASP A 142 1.15 22.09 -10.52
N PRO A 143 0.53 22.54 -11.62
CA PRO A 143 -0.84 22.16 -11.98
C PRO A 143 -1.03 20.66 -12.22
N VAL A 144 0.00 19.98 -12.76
CA VAL A 144 -0.06 18.54 -13.04
C VAL A 144 -0.09 17.75 -11.72
N MET A 145 0.64 18.22 -10.71
CA MET A 145 0.62 17.62 -9.39
C MET A 145 -0.77 17.79 -8.74
N GLU A 146 -1.35 18.99 -8.77
CA GLU A 146 -2.70 19.22 -8.23
C GLU A 146 -3.80 18.48 -9.00
N GLN A 147 -3.63 18.25 -10.31
CA GLN A 147 -4.54 17.38 -11.08
C GLN A 147 -4.48 15.93 -10.58
N LYS A 148 -3.28 15.41 -10.29
CA LYS A 148 -3.13 14.07 -9.67
C LYS A 148 -3.74 14.03 -8.28
N VAL A 149 -3.58 15.09 -7.48
CA VAL A 149 -4.24 15.22 -6.17
C VAL A 149 -5.75 15.14 -6.33
N SER A 150 -6.33 15.93 -7.25
CA SER A 150 -7.77 15.93 -7.57
C SER A 150 -8.27 14.52 -7.94
N GLN A 151 -7.55 13.81 -8.81
CA GLN A 151 -7.87 12.42 -9.17
C GLN A 151 -7.91 11.49 -7.95
N VAL A 152 -6.91 11.57 -7.07
CA VAL A 152 -6.92 10.77 -5.83
C VAL A 152 -8.09 11.19 -4.95
N THR A 153 -8.24 12.48 -4.67
CA THR A 153 -9.26 12.99 -3.73
C THR A 153 -10.69 12.74 -4.19
N SER A 154 -10.95 12.74 -5.50
CA SER A 154 -12.27 12.45 -6.06
C SER A 154 -12.73 11.00 -5.83
N SER A 155 -11.80 10.11 -5.46
CA SER A 155 -12.04 8.71 -5.12
C SER A 155 -12.49 8.50 -3.66
N PHE A 156 -12.49 9.54 -2.82
CA PHE A 156 -12.77 9.43 -1.38
C PHE A 156 -13.85 10.41 -0.90
N PHE A 157 -14.62 9.96 0.09
CA PHE A 157 -15.38 10.86 0.95
C PHE A 157 -14.51 11.28 2.14
N CYS A 158 -14.77 12.47 2.68
CA CYS A 158 -14.07 12.93 3.87
C CYS A 158 -14.34 12.01 5.07
N SER A 159 -13.29 11.57 5.76
CA SER A 159 -13.40 10.64 6.90
C SER A 159 -13.63 11.33 8.25
N CYS A 160 -13.98 12.63 8.28
CA CYS A 160 -14.01 13.43 9.50
C CYS A 160 -15.15 13.08 10.49
N GLY A 161 -16.17 12.34 10.04
CA GLY A 161 -17.35 11.97 10.83
C GLY A 161 -18.39 13.09 11.04
N GLY A 162 -18.00 14.36 11.00
CA GLY A 162 -18.92 15.52 11.05
C GLY A 162 -19.28 16.11 9.68
N CYS A 163 -18.57 15.69 8.64
CA CYS A 163 -18.72 16.14 7.28
C CYS A 163 -19.69 15.17 6.61
N LYS A 164 -20.83 15.67 6.06
CA LYS A 164 -21.93 14.87 5.47
C LYS A 164 -21.51 14.10 4.20
N GLU A 165 -20.48 13.27 4.29
CA GLU A 165 -19.90 12.48 3.19
C GLU A 165 -19.61 13.33 1.95
N VAL A 166 -19.14 14.56 2.15
CA VAL A 166 -18.70 15.41 1.04
C VAL A 166 -17.43 14.84 0.41
N PRO A 167 -17.23 15.00 -0.91
CA PRO A 167 -15.99 14.58 -1.56
C PRO A 167 -14.77 15.19 -0.88
N LEU A 168 -13.71 14.40 -0.71
CA LEU A 168 -12.48 14.81 -0.04
C LEU A 168 -11.84 16.03 -0.73
N GLU A 169 -12.04 16.18 -2.04
CA GLU A 169 -11.57 17.33 -2.82
C GLU A 169 -12.19 18.65 -2.36
N THR A 170 -13.49 18.64 -2.06
CA THR A 170 -14.29 19.83 -1.75
C THR A 170 -14.41 20.12 -0.26
N CYS A 171 -14.03 19.17 0.59
CA CYS A 171 -14.18 19.30 2.03
C CYS A 171 -13.13 20.25 2.63
N THR A 172 -13.55 21.27 3.36
CA THR A 172 -12.64 22.29 3.93
C THR A 172 -12.20 21.98 5.37
N CYS A 173 -12.63 20.87 5.95
CA CYS A 173 -12.32 20.54 7.34
C CYS A 173 -10.84 20.19 7.55
N GLN A 174 -10.40 20.22 8.81
CA GLN A 174 -9.02 19.91 9.19
C GLN A 174 -8.60 18.48 8.81
N THR A 175 -9.48 17.48 8.97
CA THR A 175 -9.20 16.09 8.57
C THR A 175 -8.95 16.00 7.07
N ALA A 176 -9.83 16.60 6.26
CA ALA A 176 -9.69 16.62 4.81
C ALA A 176 -8.39 17.33 4.36
N ALA A 177 -8.03 18.43 5.02
CA ALA A 177 -6.77 19.13 4.76
C ALA A 177 -5.54 18.24 5.09
N ALA A 178 -5.59 17.48 6.18
CA ALA A 178 -4.52 16.55 6.56
C ALA A 178 -4.40 15.39 5.56
N GLU A 179 -5.51 14.82 5.13
CA GLU A 179 -5.55 13.76 4.10
C GLU A 179 -4.99 14.27 2.76
N ARG A 180 -5.39 15.47 2.31
CA ARG A 180 -4.83 16.08 1.09
C ARG A 180 -3.34 16.36 1.21
N LYS A 181 -2.86 16.79 2.38
CA LYS A 181 -1.42 16.96 2.64
C LYS A 181 -0.67 15.62 2.52
N PHE A 182 -1.24 14.53 3.04
CA PHE A 182 -0.68 13.20 2.87
C PHE A 182 -0.60 12.80 1.38
N ILE A 183 -1.67 13.04 0.62
CA ILE A 183 -1.72 12.76 -0.83
C ILE A 183 -0.62 13.52 -1.59
N ARG A 184 -0.47 14.83 -1.34
CA ARG A 184 0.60 15.65 -1.95
C ARG A 184 1.98 15.11 -1.62
N SER A 185 2.22 14.75 -0.36
CA SER A 185 3.51 14.20 0.08
C SER A 185 3.82 12.87 -0.61
N ALA A 186 2.82 12.00 -0.74
CA ALA A 186 2.93 10.71 -1.42
C ALA A 186 3.27 10.87 -2.92
N LEU A 187 2.55 11.75 -3.61
CA LEU A 187 2.82 12.07 -5.02
C LEU A 187 4.20 12.73 -5.22
N GLY A 188 4.59 13.63 -4.33
CA GLY A 188 5.92 14.27 -4.34
C GLY A 188 7.08 13.29 -4.12
N LYS A 189 6.83 12.13 -3.50
CA LYS A 189 7.79 11.02 -3.38
C LYS A 189 7.86 10.13 -4.64
N GLY A 190 7.10 10.45 -5.68
CA GLY A 190 7.08 9.70 -6.94
C GLY A 190 6.11 8.51 -6.95
N GLN A 191 5.18 8.42 -6.00
CA GLN A 191 4.14 7.41 -6.04
C GLN A 191 3.12 7.69 -7.15
N THR A 192 2.59 6.64 -7.76
CA THR A 192 1.54 6.76 -8.79
C THR A 192 0.18 7.04 -8.17
N VAL A 193 -0.76 7.62 -8.93
CA VAL A 193 -2.14 7.91 -8.48
C VAL A 193 -2.78 6.67 -7.85
N ASN A 194 -2.68 5.50 -8.49
CA ASN A 194 -3.25 4.25 -7.96
C ASN A 194 -2.58 3.80 -6.66
N GLN A 195 -1.25 3.93 -6.53
CA GLN A 195 -0.56 3.61 -5.28
C GLN A 195 -1.00 4.53 -4.15
N VAL A 196 -1.19 5.82 -4.44
CA VAL A 196 -1.66 6.78 -3.43
C VAL A 196 -3.12 6.53 -3.05
N ILE A 197 -4.01 6.20 -4.00
CA ILE A 197 -5.39 5.78 -3.71
C ILE A 197 -5.37 4.58 -2.75
N LEU A 198 -4.57 3.56 -3.03
CA LEU A 198 -4.47 2.38 -2.14
C LEU A 198 -3.95 2.77 -0.75
N ALA A 199 -2.94 3.63 -0.67
CA ALA A 199 -2.40 4.11 0.60
C ALA A 199 -3.44 4.90 1.40
N VAL A 200 -4.14 5.85 0.77
CA VAL A 200 -5.20 6.65 1.40
C VAL A 200 -6.33 5.75 1.91
N ASN A 201 -6.81 4.80 1.09
CA ASN A 201 -7.86 3.87 1.50
C ASN A 201 -7.41 3.00 2.69
N THR A 202 -6.15 2.58 2.71
CA THR A 202 -5.59 1.77 3.80
C THR A 202 -5.44 2.58 5.09
N THR A 203 -5.10 3.87 4.99
CA THR A 203 -4.85 4.74 6.16
C THR A 203 -6.13 5.38 6.71
N TYR A 204 -7.04 5.85 5.84
CA TYR A 204 -8.20 6.68 6.21
C TYR A 204 -9.55 6.08 5.80
N GLY A 205 -9.57 5.12 4.87
CA GLY A 205 -10.81 4.48 4.39
C GLY A 205 -11.69 5.38 3.52
N ASN A 206 -13.01 5.19 3.60
CA ASN A 206 -14.05 6.01 2.94
C ASN A 206 -13.92 6.17 1.42
N MET A 207 -13.42 5.13 0.74
CA MET A 207 -13.37 5.12 -0.73
C MET A 207 -14.79 5.08 -1.32
N ARG A 208 -15.02 5.89 -2.34
CA ARG A 208 -16.31 5.97 -3.04
C ARG A 208 -16.53 4.69 -3.87
N PRO A 209 -17.77 4.17 -3.93
CA PRO A 209 -18.09 3.10 -4.86
C PRO A 209 -17.91 3.60 -6.29
N LYS A 210 -17.31 2.76 -7.15
CA LYS A 210 -17.25 3.06 -8.59
C LYS A 210 -18.67 3.01 -9.13
N LYS A 211 -19.11 4.09 -9.78
CA LYS A 211 -20.30 4.03 -10.64
C LYS A 211 -19.87 3.24 -11.88
N GLU A 212 -20.49 2.08 -12.07
CA GLU A 212 -20.35 1.25 -13.27
C GLU A 212 -20.90 1.98 -14.51
#